data_AF-A0A1I5IJM8-F1
#
_entry.id   AF-A0A1I5IJM8-F1
#
_cell.length_a   1.000
_cell.length_b   1.000
_cell.length_c   1.000
_cell.angle_alpha   90.00
_cell.angle_beta   90.00
_cell.angle_gamma   90.00
#
_symmetry.space_group_name_H-M   'P 1'
#
loop_
_entity.id
_entity.type
_entity.pdbx_description
1 polymer ?
#
loop_
_entity_poly.entity_id
_entity_poly.type
_entity_poly.pdbx_seq_one_letter_code
_entity_poly.pdbx_strand_id
1 'polypeptide(L)'
;MSTLAGDFDSRRNAFDVLRLIFAVTVAVIHGMDIHTGSQPFWGSTSVGDLALDGFFILSGFLVTRSYLRLDSPLRYAWHRFLRIMPGFWICLLVVAFVAAPTAAVLQGMPAATAFTEASSALRFVLVNSGLLMLQYEIGGILDPGVADGSFNGALWTLFFEAACYALVLGLGVLGLLRHHRWTVLAVAGVFAVVTVLQEAGVETMVNDRVLRLGFVFVLGMVAYRFSDQIPTRGALVLVAVAVFGVSLFLFQDYRVLGAAPLTYVFFWLGTRRRLSWSMRHDVSYGMYIYHWPVQQVLNLTALSAVPTALFVGTGLLTTLPLAVASWFLIERRAMRWKNVTPRLGRRPAHGHDDAAADGPSDAATEVMSVPQPGQGPGPVAATDRSPAEVTDSLPTERLHVSGSPDDTVPIRIADGGARVPPPSGQRSARAGNGELIDAASELDVSSRRDGAATPPRLRAR
;
A
#
# COMPACT_ATOMS: atom_id res chain seq x y z
N MET A 1 -6.21 -12.89 -32.96
CA MET A 1 -6.47 -13.49 -31.63
C MET A 1 -6.66 -12.36 -30.63
N SER A 2 -7.57 -12.48 -29.66
CA SER A 2 -7.74 -11.45 -28.63
C SER A 2 -6.53 -11.46 -27.68
N THR A 3 -6.02 -10.28 -27.38
CA THR A 3 -4.88 -10.05 -26.48
C THR A 3 -5.30 -9.12 -25.37
N LEU A 4 -4.51 -9.08 -24.28
CA LEU A 4 -4.80 -8.23 -23.14
C LEU A 4 -4.90 -6.75 -23.54
N ALA A 5 -4.04 -6.29 -24.45
CA ALA A 5 -4.09 -4.93 -25.00
C ALA A 5 -5.36 -4.66 -25.81
N GLY A 6 -5.86 -5.65 -26.57
CA GLY A 6 -7.08 -5.51 -27.38
C GLY A 6 -8.35 -5.51 -26.53
N ASP A 7 -8.37 -6.26 -25.44
CA ASP A 7 -9.56 -6.39 -24.58
C ASP A 7 -9.63 -5.32 -23.48
N PHE A 8 -8.49 -4.76 -23.06
CA PHE A 8 -8.43 -3.73 -22.02
C PHE A 8 -8.97 -2.38 -22.51
N ASP A 9 -10.17 -2.03 -22.05
CA ASP A 9 -10.73 -0.69 -22.18
C ASP A 9 -10.53 0.11 -20.88
N SER A 10 -9.80 1.21 -20.95
CA SER A 10 -9.54 2.07 -19.78
C SER A 10 -10.78 2.73 -19.16
N ARG A 11 -11.92 2.78 -19.86
CA ARG A 11 -13.20 3.29 -19.36
C ARG A 11 -14.18 2.18 -18.99
N ARG A 12 -14.01 0.99 -19.55
CA ARG A 12 -14.92 -0.16 -19.39
C ARG A 12 -14.16 -1.43 -19.03
N ASN A 13 -13.60 -1.45 -17.82
CA ASN A 13 -12.96 -2.61 -17.22
C ASN A 13 -13.48 -2.82 -15.79
N ALA A 14 -13.12 -3.94 -15.18
CA ALA A 14 -13.55 -4.35 -13.84
C ALA A 14 -12.47 -4.12 -12.78
N PHE A 15 -11.40 -3.36 -13.06
CA PHE A 15 -10.28 -3.25 -12.12
C PHE A 15 -10.70 -2.55 -10.83
N ASP A 16 -11.55 -1.52 -10.91
CA ASP A 16 -12.08 -0.82 -9.73
C ASP A 16 -12.93 -1.75 -8.85
N VAL A 17 -13.73 -2.62 -9.49
CA VAL A 17 -14.53 -3.65 -8.80
C VAL A 17 -13.64 -4.67 -8.12
N LEU A 18 -12.62 -5.19 -8.82
CA LEU A 18 -11.67 -6.13 -8.24
C LEU A 18 -10.92 -5.53 -7.05
N ARG A 19 -10.48 -4.27 -7.15
CA ARG A 19 -9.83 -3.57 -6.04
C ARG A 19 -10.74 -3.44 -4.82
N LEU A 20 -12.04 -3.16 -5.02
CA LEU A 20 -13.00 -3.14 -3.91
C LEU A 20 -13.23 -4.54 -3.34
N ILE A 21 -13.36 -5.58 -4.19
CA ILE A 21 -13.45 -6.97 -3.73
C ILE A 21 -12.24 -7.30 -2.87
N PHE A 22 -11.02 -6.99 -3.31
CA PHE A 22 -9.81 -7.22 -2.53
C PHE A 22 -9.81 -6.46 -1.20
N ALA A 23 -10.18 -5.18 -1.19
CA ALA A 23 -10.26 -4.39 0.04
C ALA A 23 -11.30 -4.95 1.02
N VAL A 24 -12.46 -5.39 0.53
CA VAL A 24 -13.50 -6.04 1.33
C VAL A 24 -13.03 -7.42 1.83
N THR A 25 -12.36 -8.21 1.00
CA THR A 25 -11.77 -9.49 1.43
C THR A 25 -10.77 -9.28 2.55
N VAL A 26 -9.84 -8.33 2.41
CA VAL A 26 -8.89 -7.99 3.50
C VAL A 26 -9.65 -7.56 4.76
N ALA A 27 -10.66 -6.70 4.63
CA ALA A 27 -11.47 -6.26 5.77
C ALA A 27 -12.23 -7.42 6.45
N VAL A 28 -12.77 -8.37 5.69
CA VAL A 28 -13.41 -9.58 6.24
C VAL A 28 -12.41 -10.39 7.05
N ILE A 29 -11.24 -10.65 6.46
CA ILE A 29 -10.22 -11.51 7.05
C ILE A 29 -9.63 -10.90 8.32
N HIS A 30 -9.28 -9.61 8.29
CA HIS A 30 -8.85 -8.89 9.49
C HIS A 30 -9.97 -8.78 10.54
N GLY A 31 -11.22 -8.65 10.11
CA GLY A 31 -12.35 -8.64 11.05
C GLY A 31 -12.53 -9.98 11.75
N MET A 32 -12.31 -11.10 11.05
CA MET A 32 -12.27 -12.41 11.69
C MET A 32 -11.09 -12.51 12.65
N ASP A 33 -9.90 -12.09 12.23
CA ASP A 33 -8.69 -12.16 13.07
C ASP A 33 -8.82 -11.33 14.36
N ILE A 34 -9.35 -10.12 14.27
CA ILE A 34 -9.63 -9.26 15.44
C ILE A 34 -10.68 -9.88 16.37
N HIS A 35 -11.72 -10.51 15.81
CA HIS A 35 -12.84 -11.06 16.60
C HIS A 35 -12.52 -12.42 17.24
N THR A 36 -11.77 -13.27 16.54
CA THR A 36 -11.56 -14.68 16.93
C THR A 36 -10.09 -15.08 17.07
N GLY A 37 -9.13 -14.19 16.81
CA GLY A 37 -7.70 -14.50 16.77
C GLY A 37 -7.33 -15.50 15.67
N SER A 38 -8.17 -15.66 14.65
CA SER A 38 -7.99 -16.65 13.60
C SER A 38 -8.51 -16.18 12.25
N GLN A 39 -7.83 -16.61 11.19
CA GLN A 39 -8.14 -16.30 9.81
C GLN A 39 -7.98 -17.52 8.91
N PRO A 40 -8.70 -17.60 7.77
CA PRO A 40 -8.61 -18.72 6.86
C PRO A 40 -7.35 -18.68 5.98
N PHE A 41 -6.81 -19.87 5.72
CA PHE A 41 -5.65 -20.09 4.86
C PHE A 41 -6.00 -21.04 3.71
N TRP A 42 -5.37 -20.85 2.56
CA TRP A 42 -5.31 -21.82 1.47
C TRP A 42 -3.86 -22.27 1.30
N GLY A 43 -3.59 -23.54 1.59
CA GLY A 43 -2.21 -23.99 1.80
C GLY A 43 -1.60 -23.21 2.97
N SER A 44 -0.41 -22.64 2.76
CA SER A 44 0.29 -21.81 3.74
C SER A 44 0.02 -20.30 3.60
N THR A 45 -0.86 -19.89 2.69
CA THR A 45 -1.13 -18.47 2.39
C THR A 45 -2.47 -18.02 2.96
N SER A 46 -2.51 -16.89 3.68
CA SER A 46 -3.78 -16.34 4.16
C SER A 46 -4.62 -15.82 2.99
N VAL A 47 -5.94 -15.92 3.10
CA VAL A 47 -6.85 -15.38 2.06
C VAL A 47 -6.71 -13.85 1.95
N GLY A 48 -6.40 -13.17 3.05
CA GLY A 48 -6.11 -11.74 3.08
C GLY A 48 -4.86 -11.36 2.28
N ASP A 49 -3.79 -12.16 2.38
CA ASP A 49 -2.56 -11.94 1.61
C ASP A 49 -2.81 -12.10 0.10
N LEU A 50 -3.59 -13.10 -0.33
CA LEU A 50 -3.94 -13.28 -1.74
C LEU A 50 -4.71 -12.08 -2.32
N ALA A 51 -5.62 -11.50 -1.52
CA ALA A 51 -6.35 -10.30 -1.90
C ALA A 51 -5.43 -9.07 -2.00
N LEU A 52 -4.52 -8.91 -1.04
CA LEU A 52 -3.50 -7.86 -1.06
C LEU A 52 -2.56 -8.00 -2.27
N ASP A 53 -2.13 -9.23 -2.58
CA ASP A 53 -1.29 -9.52 -3.74
C ASP A 53 -2.03 -9.16 -5.05
N GLY A 54 -3.32 -9.46 -5.14
CA GLY A 54 -4.18 -9.01 -6.25
C GLY A 54 -4.22 -7.49 -6.39
N PHE A 55 -4.27 -6.75 -5.28
CA PHE A 55 -4.21 -5.29 -5.30
C PHE A 55 -2.87 -4.77 -5.85
N PHE A 56 -1.75 -5.36 -5.45
CA PHE A 56 -0.42 -5.01 -5.94
C PHE A 56 -0.23 -5.38 -7.42
N ILE A 57 -0.75 -6.53 -7.88
CA ILE A 57 -0.74 -6.94 -9.29
C ILE A 57 -1.45 -5.91 -10.17
N LEU A 58 -2.69 -5.55 -9.84
CA LEU A 58 -3.44 -4.55 -10.61
C LEU A 58 -2.77 -3.18 -10.57
N SER A 59 -2.20 -2.81 -9.42
CA SER A 59 -1.46 -1.56 -9.24
C SER A 59 -0.22 -1.52 -10.13
N GLY A 60 0.56 -2.61 -10.22
CA GLY A 60 1.72 -2.71 -11.10
C GLY A 60 1.40 -2.36 -12.56
N PHE A 61 0.28 -2.86 -13.07
CA PHE A 61 -0.19 -2.54 -14.42
C PHE A 61 -0.62 -1.07 -14.56
N LEU A 62 -1.49 -0.59 -13.66
CA LEU A 62 -2.06 0.76 -13.74
C LEU A 62 -1.03 1.86 -13.52
N VAL A 63 -0.09 1.65 -12.60
CA VAL A 63 0.96 2.58 -12.24
C VAL A 63 1.99 2.67 -13.36
N THR A 64 2.42 1.53 -13.92
CA THR A 64 3.31 1.51 -15.10
C THR A 64 2.68 2.22 -16.28
N ARG A 65 1.39 1.95 -16.55
CA ARG A 65 0.61 2.66 -17.57
C ARG A 65 0.54 4.16 -17.30
N SER A 66 0.32 4.56 -16.05
CA SER A 66 0.28 5.97 -15.68
C SER A 66 1.61 6.66 -15.95
N TYR A 67 2.75 6.03 -15.61
CA TYR A 67 4.07 6.62 -15.87
C TYR A 67 4.32 6.78 -17.36
N LEU A 68 4.09 5.72 -18.15
CA LEU A 68 4.38 5.74 -19.59
C LEU A 68 3.49 6.70 -20.39
N ARG A 69 2.29 7.03 -19.87
CA ARG A 69 1.40 8.04 -20.46
C ARG A 69 1.67 9.47 -19.99
N LEU A 70 2.48 9.66 -18.95
CA LEU A 70 2.83 10.98 -18.44
C LEU A 70 4.23 11.36 -18.92
N ASP A 71 4.36 12.54 -19.53
CA ASP A 71 5.65 13.03 -20.05
C ASP A 71 6.53 13.67 -18.98
N SER A 72 6.15 13.58 -17.70
CA SER A 72 6.88 14.22 -16.59
C SER A 72 6.96 13.30 -15.36
N PRO A 73 8.18 12.93 -14.92
CA PRO A 73 8.39 12.14 -13.70
C PRO A 73 7.83 12.83 -12.44
N LEU A 74 7.99 14.15 -12.33
CA LEU A 74 7.48 14.93 -11.21
C LEU A 74 5.94 14.94 -11.19
N ARG A 75 5.30 15.07 -12.36
CA ARG A 75 3.83 14.98 -12.47
C ARG A 75 3.34 13.59 -12.06
N TYR A 76 4.04 12.53 -12.46
CA TYR A 76 3.74 11.18 -12.00
C TYR A 76 3.82 11.06 -10.48
N ALA A 77 4.94 11.51 -9.87
CA ALA A 77 5.12 11.47 -8.43
C ALA A 77 4.01 12.26 -7.70
N TRP A 78 3.64 13.43 -8.22
CA TRP A 78 2.55 14.24 -7.68
C TRP A 78 1.18 13.53 -7.73
N HIS A 79 0.87 12.85 -8.85
CA HIS A 79 -0.37 12.07 -8.96
C HIS A 79 -0.43 10.95 -7.93
N ARG A 80 0.71 10.29 -7.67
CA ARG A 80 0.82 9.21 -6.68
C ARG A 80 0.74 9.74 -5.25
N PHE A 81 1.40 10.87 -4.98
CA PHE A 81 1.32 11.56 -3.69
C PHE A 81 -0.12 11.94 -3.33
N LEU A 82 -0.84 12.59 -4.25
CA LEU A 82 -2.25 12.98 -4.05
C LEU A 82 -3.17 11.77 -3.89
N ARG A 83 -2.79 10.59 -4.40
CA ARG A 83 -3.58 9.37 -4.31
C ARG A 83 -3.54 8.74 -2.91
N ILE A 84 -2.39 8.81 -2.22
CA ILE A 84 -2.16 8.16 -0.92
C ILE A 84 -2.24 9.16 0.23
N MET A 85 -1.40 10.20 0.20
CA MET A 85 -1.08 10.98 1.41
C MET A 85 -2.29 11.69 2.06
N PRO A 86 -3.19 12.35 1.30
CA PRO A 86 -4.29 13.07 1.92
C PRO A 86 -5.24 12.16 2.71
N GLY A 87 -5.62 11.01 2.13
CA GLY A 87 -6.50 10.06 2.83
C GLY A 87 -5.80 9.37 3.99
N PHE A 88 -4.52 9.02 3.82
CA PHE A 88 -3.68 8.48 4.89
C PHE A 88 -3.60 9.42 6.11
N TRP A 89 -3.28 10.71 5.90
CA TRP A 89 -3.18 11.67 7.01
C TRP A 89 -4.50 11.86 7.74
N ILE A 90 -5.62 11.99 7.01
CA ILE A 90 -6.93 12.08 7.66
C ILE A 90 -7.26 10.80 8.43
N CYS A 91 -6.91 9.62 7.90
CA CYS A 91 -7.06 8.37 8.63
C CYS A 91 -6.25 8.36 9.94
N LEU A 92 -4.99 8.80 9.93
CA LEU A 92 -4.19 8.95 11.15
C LEU A 92 -4.85 9.88 12.17
N LEU A 93 -5.39 11.02 11.70
CA LEU A 93 -6.11 11.97 12.57
C LEU A 93 -7.40 11.36 13.13
N VAL A 94 -8.18 10.64 12.32
CA VAL A 94 -9.38 9.94 12.79
C VAL A 94 -9.02 8.89 13.84
N VAL A 95 -7.95 8.13 13.63
CA VAL A 95 -7.47 7.16 14.63
C VAL A 95 -7.08 7.87 15.93
N ALA A 96 -6.27 8.92 15.82
CA ALA A 96 -5.70 9.64 16.96
C ALA A 96 -6.75 10.41 17.78
N PHE A 97 -7.70 11.09 17.12
CA PHE A 97 -8.64 12.01 17.76
C PHE A 97 -10.06 11.46 17.91
N VAL A 98 -10.38 10.34 17.26
CA VAL A 98 -11.71 9.71 17.35
C VAL A 98 -11.62 8.29 17.88
N ALA A 99 -10.90 7.40 17.19
CA ALA A 99 -10.88 5.98 17.56
C ALA A 99 -10.22 5.74 18.92
N ALA A 100 -9.04 6.32 19.17
CA ALA A 100 -8.31 6.12 20.43
C ALA A 100 -9.03 6.71 21.66
N PRO A 101 -9.53 7.96 21.64
CA PRO A 101 -10.34 8.48 22.74
C PRO A 101 -11.63 7.68 22.98
N THR A 102 -12.30 7.23 21.91
CA THR A 102 -13.49 6.37 22.03
C THR A 102 -13.15 5.03 22.66
N ALA A 103 -12.06 4.41 22.23
CA ALA A 103 -11.56 3.16 22.80
C ALA A 103 -11.20 3.28 24.29
N ALA A 104 -10.59 4.41 24.69
CA ALA A 104 -10.30 4.69 26.10
C ALA A 104 -11.58 4.73 26.94
N VAL A 105 -12.60 5.48 26.48
CA VAL A 105 -13.89 5.59 27.19
C VAL A 105 -14.62 4.25 27.27
N LEU A 106 -14.63 3.46 26.19
CA LEU A 106 -15.25 2.13 26.18
C LEU A 106 -14.59 1.16 27.17
N GLN A 107 -13.30 1.36 27.46
CA GLN A 107 -12.56 0.57 28.44
C GLN A 107 -12.54 1.16 29.85
N GLY A 108 -13.38 2.18 30.12
CA GLY A 108 -13.49 2.79 31.44
C GLY A 108 -12.36 3.75 31.81
N MET A 109 -11.54 4.16 30.83
CA MET A 109 -10.47 5.14 31.00
C MET A 109 -10.93 6.55 30.58
N PRO A 110 -10.33 7.63 31.12
CA PRO A 110 -10.55 8.97 30.60
C PRO A 110 -10.12 9.08 29.12
N ALA A 111 -10.87 9.81 28.30
CA ALA A 111 -10.51 10.08 26.91
C ALA A 111 -9.11 10.72 26.75
N ALA A 112 -8.67 11.47 27.76
CA ALA A 112 -7.35 12.10 27.81
C ALA A 112 -6.19 11.09 27.82
N THR A 113 -6.41 9.83 28.23
CA THR A 113 -5.39 8.76 28.22
C THR A 113 -4.74 8.59 26.85
N ALA A 114 -5.49 8.83 25.77
CA ALA A 114 -4.95 8.79 24.41
C ALA A 114 -3.83 9.82 24.17
N PHE A 115 -3.71 10.88 24.97
CA PHE A 115 -2.80 12.00 24.75
C PHE A 115 -1.71 12.16 25.81
N THR A 116 -1.83 11.49 26.97
CA THR A 116 -0.95 11.71 28.13
C THR A 116 0.24 10.78 28.19
N GLU A 117 0.15 9.60 27.57
CA GLU A 117 1.20 8.58 27.63
C GLU A 117 2.38 8.82 26.67
N ALA A 118 3.49 8.13 26.90
CA ALA A 118 4.66 8.18 26.01
C ALA A 118 4.33 7.77 24.57
N SER A 119 3.42 6.79 24.40
CA SER A 119 2.84 6.39 23.10
C SER A 119 1.57 7.18 22.77
N SER A 120 1.59 8.50 22.92
CA SER A 120 0.42 9.35 22.68
C SER A 120 -0.08 9.32 21.22
N ALA A 121 -1.34 9.69 21.05
CA ALA A 121 -2.01 9.86 19.78
C ALA A 121 -1.35 10.95 18.90
N LEU A 122 -0.78 11.99 19.52
CA LEU A 122 -0.01 13.01 18.79
C LEU A 122 1.28 12.41 18.23
N ARG A 123 2.01 11.63 19.03
CA ARG A 123 3.20 10.93 18.56
C ARG A 123 2.85 9.96 17.44
N PHE A 124 1.76 9.20 17.57
CA PHE A 124 1.26 8.31 16.51
C PHE A 124 1.11 9.04 15.16
N VAL A 125 0.47 10.21 15.15
CA VAL A 125 0.33 11.01 13.91
C VAL A 125 1.69 11.48 13.39
N LEU A 126 2.53 12.04 14.25
CA LEU A 126 3.80 12.65 13.85
C LEU A 126 4.77 11.62 13.27
N VAL A 127 5.01 10.50 13.97
CA VAL A 127 6.02 9.51 13.58
C VAL A 127 5.58 8.67 12.38
N ASN A 128 4.28 8.46 12.19
CA ASN A 128 3.74 7.72 11.05
C ASN A 128 3.46 8.62 9.84
N SER A 129 3.52 9.95 9.97
CA SER A 129 3.16 10.90 8.90
C SER A 129 3.94 10.71 7.59
N GLY A 130 5.14 10.11 7.67
CA GLY A 130 6.01 9.74 6.56
C GLY A 130 5.67 8.40 5.89
N LEU A 131 4.47 7.84 6.14
CA LEU A 131 3.94 6.59 5.57
C LEU A 131 4.57 5.29 6.09
N LEU A 132 5.82 5.34 6.57
CA LEU A 132 6.42 4.23 7.31
C LEU A 132 5.78 4.15 8.71
N MET A 133 5.04 3.08 8.97
CA MET A 133 4.40 2.85 10.26
C MET A 133 5.43 2.43 11.31
N LEU A 134 5.72 3.33 12.25
CA LEU A 134 6.68 3.17 13.34
C LEU A 134 5.99 2.98 14.70
N GLN A 135 4.77 3.47 14.86
CA GLN A 135 3.95 3.28 16.06
C GLN A 135 2.59 2.70 15.66
N TYR A 136 2.18 1.62 16.33
CA TYR A 136 0.91 0.94 16.05
C TYR A 136 -0.10 1.08 17.21
N GLU A 137 0.40 1.07 18.45
CA GLU A 137 -0.38 1.26 19.68
C GLU A 137 -0.54 2.74 20.04
N ILE A 138 -1.55 3.06 20.86
CA ILE A 138 -1.75 4.38 21.44
C ILE A 138 -2.10 4.22 22.92
N GLY A 139 -1.27 4.79 23.79
CA GLY A 139 -1.51 4.89 25.24
C GLY A 139 -1.77 3.57 25.98
N GLY A 140 -1.33 2.44 25.42
CA GLY A 140 -1.64 1.11 25.98
C GLY A 140 -3.14 0.82 26.09
N ILE A 141 -3.97 1.51 25.30
CA ILE A 141 -5.42 1.45 25.44
C ILE A 141 -5.94 0.08 25.03
N LEU A 142 -5.46 -0.46 23.89
CA LEU A 142 -5.94 -1.74 23.36
C LEU A 142 -5.16 -2.91 23.97
N ASP A 143 -5.84 -4.05 24.12
CA ASP A 143 -5.23 -5.29 24.58
C ASP A 143 -4.15 -5.78 23.60
N PRO A 144 -2.88 -5.93 24.04
CA PRO A 144 -1.80 -6.50 23.21
C PRO A 144 -2.10 -7.93 22.72
N GLY A 145 -2.97 -8.68 23.41
CA GLY A 145 -3.40 -10.02 23.00
C GLY A 145 -4.32 -10.03 21.76
N VAL A 146 -4.89 -8.88 21.38
CA VAL A 146 -5.76 -8.73 20.20
C VAL A 146 -5.05 -7.88 19.16
N ALA A 147 -4.64 -8.53 18.07
CA ALA A 147 -4.00 -7.88 16.93
C ALA A 147 -2.85 -6.93 17.34
N ASP A 148 -2.03 -7.39 18.30
CA ASP A 148 -0.86 -6.70 18.87
C ASP A 148 -1.18 -5.31 19.46
N GLY A 149 -2.41 -5.06 19.92
CA GLY A 149 -2.81 -3.76 20.45
C GLY A 149 -2.81 -2.62 19.41
N SER A 150 -2.79 -2.97 18.12
CA SER A 150 -2.66 -2.01 17.02
C SER A 150 -3.97 -1.31 16.73
N PHE A 151 -3.95 0.03 16.69
CA PHE A 151 -5.11 0.82 16.28
C PHE A 151 -5.37 0.76 14.77
N ASN A 152 -4.33 0.54 13.96
CA ASN A 152 -4.47 0.35 12.52
C ASN A 152 -3.30 -0.46 11.95
N GLY A 153 -3.40 -1.78 12.07
CA GLY A 153 -2.39 -2.71 11.56
C GLY A 153 -2.28 -2.65 10.05
N ALA A 154 -3.38 -2.43 9.32
CA ALA A 154 -3.40 -2.51 7.86
C ALA A 154 -2.52 -1.45 7.15
N LEU A 155 -2.19 -0.32 7.78
CA LEU A 155 -1.50 0.79 7.11
C LEU A 155 -0.05 0.48 6.69
N TRP A 156 0.58 -0.55 7.26
CA TRP A 156 1.99 -0.88 6.96
C TRP A 156 2.25 -1.12 5.47
N THR A 157 1.26 -1.62 4.74
CA THR A 157 1.38 -1.97 3.32
C THR A 157 1.49 -0.74 2.42
N LEU A 158 1.00 0.42 2.85
CA LEU A 158 1.01 1.65 2.05
C LEU A 158 2.43 2.14 1.77
N PHE A 159 3.35 1.91 2.72
CA PHE A 159 4.78 2.18 2.52
C PHE A 159 5.33 1.37 1.34
N PHE A 160 4.97 0.09 1.23
CA PHE A 160 5.39 -0.78 0.14
C PHE A 160 4.74 -0.37 -1.19
N GLU A 161 3.48 0.10 -1.17
CA GLU A 161 2.86 0.68 -2.37
C GLU A 161 3.63 1.91 -2.87
N ALA A 162 4.02 2.82 -1.97
CA ALA A 162 4.86 3.97 -2.31
C ALA A 162 6.26 3.56 -2.80
N ALA A 163 6.87 2.52 -2.21
CA ALA A 163 8.13 1.97 -2.68
C ALA A 163 8.02 1.41 -4.11
N CYS A 164 6.93 0.70 -4.42
CA CYS A 164 6.63 0.26 -5.79
C CYS A 164 6.45 1.44 -6.76
N TYR A 165 5.85 2.55 -6.30
CA TYR A 165 5.74 3.76 -7.11
C TYR A 165 7.11 4.38 -7.38
N ALA A 166 8.01 4.37 -6.40
CA ALA A 166 9.39 4.81 -6.53
C ALA A 166 10.20 3.90 -7.47
N LEU A 167 9.97 2.58 -7.43
CA LEU A 167 10.57 1.63 -8.39
C LEU A 167 10.20 2.00 -9.83
N VAL A 168 8.91 2.24 -10.11
CA VAL A 168 8.44 2.66 -11.44
C VAL A 168 9.05 4.01 -11.83
N LEU A 169 9.13 4.96 -10.89
CA LEU A 169 9.76 6.25 -11.13
C LEU A 169 11.24 6.09 -11.49
N GLY A 170 12.01 5.30 -10.73
CA GLY A 170 13.43 5.05 -10.96
C GLY A 170 13.70 4.40 -12.31
N LEU A 171 13.04 3.26 -12.58
CA LEU A 171 13.14 2.59 -13.89
C LEU A 171 12.68 3.49 -15.04
N GLY A 172 11.71 4.36 -14.77
CA GLY A 172 11.17 5.30 -15.72
C GLY A 172 12.11 6.47 -16.05
N VAL A 173 12.79 7.03 -15.05
CA VAL A 173 13.76 8.14 -15.20
C VAL A 173 15.02 7.65 -15.91
N LEU A 174 15.46 6.42 -15.62
CA LEU A 174 16.55 5.75 -16.33
C LEU A 174 16.19 5.36 -17.78
N GLY A 175 14.95 5.63 -18.24
CA GLY A 175 14.48 5.28 -19.58
C GLY A 175 14.21 3.78 -19.81
N LEU A 176 14.52 2.92 -18.82
CA LEU A 176 14.41 1.46 -18.91
C LEU A 176 12.97 1.01 -19.19
N LEU A 177 11.96 1.66 -18.58
CA LEU A 177 10.56 1.31 -18.85
C LEU A 177 10.10 1.60 -20.30
N ARG A 178 10.65 2.66 -20.90
CA ARG A 178 10.29 3.12 -22.25
C ARG A 178 11.02 2.31 -23.31
N HIS A 179 12.34 2.22 -23.19
CA HIS A 179 13.20 1.68 -24.25
C HIS A 179 13.50 0.19 -24.11
N HIS A 180 13.48 -0.36 -22.89
CA HIS A 180 13.90 -1.74 -22.61
C HIS A 180 12.78 -2.53 -21.93
N ARG A 181 11.74 -2.93 -22.69
CA ARG A 181 10.61 -3.71 -22.14
C ARG A 181 11.03 -5.00 -21.42
N TRP A 182 12.16 -5.58 -21.81
CA TRP A 182 12.76 -6.76 -21.18
C TRP A 182 13.31 -6.51 -19.78
N THR A 183 13.63 -5.26 -19.41
CA THR A 183 14.08 -4.94 -18.05
C THR A 183 13.05 -5.35 -17.01
N VAL A 184 11.76 -5.13 -17.28
CA VAL A 184 10.70 -5.50 -16.34
C VAL A 184 10.61 -7.02 -16.18
N LEU A 185 10.83 -7.77 -17.25
CA LEU A 185 10.88 -9.24 -17.20
C LEU A 185 12.14 -9.74 -16.46
N ALA A 186 13.29 -9.10 -16.66
CA ALA A 186 14.52 -9.42 -15.95
C ALA A 186 14.36 -9.18 -14.43
N VAL A 187 13.77 -8.05 -14.04
CA VAL A 187 13.44 -7.77 -12.63
C VAL A 187 12.48 -8.84 -12.09
N ALA A 188 11.43 -9.20 -12.83
CA ALA A 188 10.53 -10.29 -12.44
C ALA A 188 11.27 -11.62 -12.25
N GLY A 189 12.22 -11.92 -13.14
CA GLY A 189 13.08 -13.11 -13.05
C GLY A 189 13.97 -13.11 -11.80
N VAL A 190 14.54 -11.95 -11.43
CA VAL A 190 15.31 -11.82 -10.17
C VAL A 190 14.42 -12.10 -8.96
N PHE A 191 13.23 -11.50 -8.90
CA PHE A 191 12.26 -11.79 -7.83
C PHE A 191 11.90 -13.29 -7.78
N ALA A 192 11.62 -13.90 -8.93
CA ALA A 192 11.29 -15.33 -9.02
C ALA A 192 12.44 -16.23 -8.51
N VAL A 193 13.69 -15.94 -8.90
CA VAL A 193 14.87 -16.69 -8.45
C VAL A 193 15.04 -16.54 -6.93
N VAL A 194 14.93 -15.34 -6.39
CA VAL A 194 15.04 -15.13 -4.93
C VAL A 194 13.92 -15.84 -4.17
N THR A 195 12.70 -15.86 -4.70
CA THR A 195 11.58 -16.65 -4.16
C THR A 195 11.90 -18.15 -4.12
N VAL A 196 12.42 -18.71 -5.21
CA VAL A 196 12.83 -20.13 -5.24
C VAL A 196 13.95 -20.42 -4.24
N LEU A 197 14.92 -19.51 -4.09
CA LEU A 197 15.99 -19.65 -3.11
C LEU A 197 15.47 -19.63 -1.67
N GLN A 198 14.56 -18.72 -1.34
CA GLN A 198 13.95 -18.67 0.00
C GLN A 198 13.11 -19.92 0.30
N GLU A 199 12.32 -20.40 -0.67
CA GLU A 199 11.58 -21.66 -0.54
C GLU A 199 12.52 -22.86 -0.29
N ALA A 200 13.68 -22.88 -0.95
CA ALA A 200 14.70 -23.90 -0.75
C ALA A 200 15.46 -23.78 0.59
N GLY A 201 15.11 -22.79 1.43
CA GLY A 201 15.75 -22.56 2.73
C GLY A 201 17.08 -21.81 2.65
N VAL A 202 17.39 -21.18 1.52
CA VAL A 202 18.60 -20.35 1.38
C VAL A 202 18.35 -18.99 2.02
N GLU A 203 19.19 -18.62 2.97
CA GLU A 203 19.15 -17.28 3.56
C GLU A 203 19.48 -16.22 2.50
N THR A 204 18.60 -15.25 2.34
CA THR A 204 18.79 -14.13 1.41
C THR A 204 18.65 -12.82 2.16
N MET A 205 19.33 -11.77 1.69
CA MET A 205 19.27 -10.44 2.31
C MET A 205 17.93 -9.71 2.05
N VAL A 206 17.02 -10.30 1.28
CA VAL A 206 15.76 -9.67 0.88
C VAL A 206 14.67 -10.02 1.88
N ASN A 207 14.11 -9.00 2.52
CA ASN A 207 12.96 -9.18 3.40
C ASN A 207 11.75 -9.76 2.64
N ASP A 208 11.07 -10.76 3.22
CA ASP A 208 9.94 -11.44 2.56
C ASP A 208 8.81 -10.47 2.13
N ARG A 209 8.51 -9.44 2.92
CA ARG A 209 7.47 -8.45 2.55
C ARG A 209 7.85 -7.67 1.29
N VAL A 210 9.14 -7.29 1.17
CA VAL A 210 9.68 -6.64 -0.04
C VAL A 210 9.60 -7.61 -1.21
N LEU A 211 10.02 -8.86 -1.00
CA LEU A 211 10.00 -9.88 -2.03
C LEU A 211 8.58 -10.13 -2.54
N ARG A 212 7.61 -10.33 -1.64
CA ARG A 212 6.20 -10.63 -1.95
C ARG A 212 5.56 -9.53 -2.76
N LEU A 213 5.46 -8.36 -2.13
CA LEU A 213 4.71 -7.23 -2.69
C LEU A 213 5.42 -6.67 -3.92
N GLY A 214 6.75 -6.66 -3.91
CA GLY A 214 7.57 -6.29 -5.07
C GLY A 214 7.38 -7.24 -6.25
N PHE A 215 7.44 -8.56 -6.02
CA PHE A 215 7.33 -9.55 -7.09
C PHE A 215 5.97 -9.48 -7.79
N VAL A 216 4.88 -9.56 -7.02
CA VAL A 216 3.53 -9.56 -7.60
C VAL A 216 3.20 -8.22 -8.28
N PHE A 217 3.71 -7.10 -7.76
CA PHE A 217 3.62 -5.81 -8.43
C PHE A 217 4.38 -5.79 -9.77
N VAL A 218 5.62 -6.30 -9.80
CA VAL A 218 6.42 -6.37 -11.03
C VAL A 218 5.77 -7.27 -12.07
N LEU A 219 5.09 -8.35 -11.69
CA LEU A 219 4.29 -9.16 -12.61
C LEU A 219 3.15 -8.35 -13.24
N GLY A 220 2.52 -7.46 -12.49
CA GLY A 220 1.60 -6.46 -13.04
C GLY A 220 2.25 -5.52 -14.06
N MET A 221 3.49 -5.10 -13.82
CA MET A 221 4.27 -4.29 -14.77
C MET A 221 4.58 -5.09 -16.06
N VAL A 222 4.97 -6.37 -15.93
CA VAL A 222 5.20 -7.29 -17.06
C VAL A 222 3.93 -7.41 -17.89
N ALA A 223 2.78 -7.63 -17.24
CA ALA A 223 1.50 -7.74 -17.91
C ALA A 223 1.15 -6.49 -18.74
N TYR A 224 1.50 -5.29 -18.26
CA TYR A 224 1.33 -4.07 -19.05
C TYR A 224 2.28 -4.00 -20.24
N ARG A 225 3.57 -4.27 -20.04
CA ARG A 225 4.60 -4.13 -21.10
C ARG A 225 4.49 -5.18 -22.21
N PHE A 226 3.93 -6.34 -21.90
CA PHE A 226 3.71 -7.44 -22.85
C PHE A 226 2.21 -7.68 -23.13
N SER A 227 1.36 -6.68 -22.87
CA SER A 227 -0.10 -6.78 -23.07
C SER A 227 -0.51 -7.09 -24.51
N ASP A 228 0.33 -6.74 -25.49
CA ASP A 228 0.19 -7.06 -26.90
C ASP A 228 0.37 -8.56 -27.22
N GLN A 229 1.10 -9.27 -26.36
CA GLN A 229 1.46 -10.68 -26.55
C GLN A 229 0.69 -11.65 -25.65
N ILE A 230 0.09 -11.16 -24.55
CA ILE A 230 -0.65 -12.00 -23.61
C ILE A 230 -2.05 -12.30 -24.19
N PRO A 231 -2.35 -13.57 -24.55
CA PRO A 231 -3.65 -13.94 -25.09
C PRO A 231 -4.73 -14.00 -24.01
N THR A 232 -5.97 -13.63 -24.30
CA THR A 232 -7.08 -13.61 -23.32
C THR A 232 -8.01 -14.84 -23.44
N ARG A 233 -7.43 -16.03 -23.54
CA ARG A 233 -8.19 -17.28 -23.76
C ARG A 233 -8.73 -17.84 -22.45
N GLY A 234 -10.02 -18.20 -22.44
CA GLY A 234 -10.68 -18.83 -21.29
C GLY A 234 -10.04 -20.16 -20.88
N ALA A 235 -9.60 -20.99 -21.83
CA ALA A 235 -8.92 -22.26 -21.55
C ALA A 235 -7.62 -22.07 -20.73
N LEU A 236 -6.86 -21.00 -21.02
CA LEU A 236 -5.63 -20.69 -20.27
C LEU A 236 -5.92 -20.29 -18.83
N VAL A 237 -7.13 -19.81 -18.51
CA VAL A 237 -7.52 -19.49 -17.13
C VAL A 237 -7.68 -20.77 -16.33
N LEU A 238 -8.28 -21.81 -16.91
CA LEU A 238 -8.42 -23.10 -16.24
C LEU A 238 -7.04 -23.70 -15.93
N VAL A 239 -6.11 -23.62 -16.90
CA VAL A 239 -4.71 -24.02 -16.69
C VAL A 239 -4.07 -23.16 -15.60
N ALA A 240 -4.24 -21.83 -15.64
CA ALA A 240 -3.66 -20.94 -14.64
C ALA A 240 -4.21 -21.20 -13.22
N VAL A 241 -5.52 -21.43 -13.08
CA VAL A 241 -6.16 -21.80 -11.80
C VAL A 241 -5.63 -23.15 -11.31
N ALA A 242 -5.49 -24.14 -12.21
CA ALA A 242 -4.94 -25.44 -11.84
C ALA A 242 -3.48 -25.33 -11.38
N VAL A 243 -2.63 -24.61 -12.11
CA VAL A 243 -1.21 -24.40 -11.75
C VAL A 243 -1.08 -23.61 -10.45
N PHE A 244 -1.90 -22.58 -10.25
CA PHE A 244 -1.96 -21.84 -8.99
C PHE A 244 -2.37 -22.75 -7.83
N GLY A 245 -3.41 -23.58 -8.02
CA GLY A 245 -3.85 -24.57 -7.03
C GLY A 245 -2.75 -25.56 -6.69
N VAL A 246 -2.07 -26.14 -7.68
CA VAL A 246 -0.90 -27.00 -7.45
C VAL A 246 0.16 -26.26 -6.65
N SER A 247 0.47 -25.01 -6.99
CA SER A 247 1.48 -24.24 -6.28
C SER A 247 1.13 -23.96 -4.83
N LEU A 248 -0.15 -23.72 -4.52
CA LEU A 248 -0.62 -23.49 -3.14
C LEU A 248 -0.42 -24.70 -2.23
N PHE A 249 -0.54 -25.92 -2.77
CA PHE A 249 -0.46 -27.15 -1.98
C PHE A 249 0.90 -27.84 -2.07
N LEU A 250 1.71 -27.54 -3.09
CA LEU A 250 3.02 -28.15 -3.28
C LEU A 250 4.16 -27.37 -2.60
N PHE A 251 4.04 -26.05 -2.51
CA PHE A 251 5.08 -25.17 -1.95
C PHE A 251 4.55 -24.45 -0.71
N GLN A 252 5.46 -24.06 0.20
CA GLN A 252 5.11 -23.15 1.30
C GLN A 252 4.83 -21.76 0.74
N ASP A 253 5.65 -21.31 -0.21
CA ASP A 253 5.43 -20.10 -0.96
C ASP A 253 4.78 -20.38 -2.32
N TYR A 254 3.49 -20.05 -2.44
CA TYR A 254 2.76 -20.19 -3.70
C TYR A 254 3.40 -19.37 -4.84
N ARG A 255 4.20 -18.34 -4.56
CA ARG A 255 4.78 -17.48 -5.58
C ARG A 255 5.77 -18.19 -6.49
N VAL A 256 6.36 -19.29 -6.03
CA VAL A 256 7.33 -20.10 -6.78
C VAL A 256 6.82 -20.45 -8.18
N LEU A 257 5.56 -20.89 -8.27
CA LEU A 257 4.93 -21.25 -9.53
C LEU A 257 3.59 -20.51 -9.76
N GLY A 258 2.88 -20.16 -8.70
CA GLY A 258 1.52 -19.62 -8.74
C GLY A 258 1.41 -18.11 -8.96
N ALA A 259 2.46 -17.30 -8.79
CA ALA A 259 2.37 -15.84 -8.90
C ALA A 259 1.98 -15.36 -10.30
N ALA A 260 2.62 -15.89 -11.35
CA ALA A 260 2.30 -15.55 -12.74
C ALA A 260 0.92 -16.09 -13.20
N PRO A 261 0.54 -17.34 -12.88
CA PRO A 261 -0.82 -17.82 -13.09
C PRO A 261 -1.90 -16.96 -12.40
N LEU A 262 -1.72 -16.62 -11.13
CA LEU A 262 -2.66 -15.77 -10.38
C LEU A 262 -2.80 -14.38 -11.05
N THR A 263 -1.66 -13.81 -11.47
CA THR A 263 -1.63 -12.56 -12.24
C THR A 263 -2.46 -12.65 -13.51
N TYR A 264 -2.33 -13.74 -14.27
CA TYR A 264 -3.12 -13.98 -15.48
C TYR A 264 -4.63 -14.07 -15.19
N VAL A 265 -5.02 -14.79 -14.13
CA VAL A 265 -6.43 -14.90 -13.70
C VAL A 265 -7.03 -13.53 -13.39
N PHE A 266 -6.32 -12.69 -12.64
CA PHE A 266 -6.82 -11.35 -12.30
C PHE A 266 -6.94 -10.42 -13.50
N PHE A 267 -5.98 -10.44 -14.44
CA PHE A 267 -6.11 -9.63 -15.66
C PHE A 267 -7.21 -10.13 -16.60
N TRP A 268 -7.37 -11.44 -16.71
CA TRP A 268 -8.46 -12.04 -17.46
C TRP A 268 -9.82 -11.62 -16.89
N LEU A 269 -9.99 -11.68 -15.57
CA LEU A 269 -11.22 -11.26 -14.90
C LEU A 269 -11.45 -9.75 -15.03
N GLY A 270 -10.38 -8.96 -14.84
CA GLY A 270 -10.41 -7.50 -14.88
C GLY A 270 -10.75 -6.92 -16.26
N THR A 271 -10.44 -7.63 -17.34
CA THR A 271 -10.78 -7.22 -18.72
C THR A 271 -12.18 -7.65 -19.16
N ARG A 272 -12.94 -8.37 -18.33
CA ARG A 272 -14.32 -8.75 -18.67
C ARG A 272 -15.27 -7.56 -18.56
N ARG A 273 -15.75 -7.10 -19.72
CA ARG A 273 -16.72 -6.00 -19.85
C ARG A 273 -18.04 -6.22 -19.11
N ARG A 274 -18.45 -7.46 -18.85
CA ARG A 274 -19.68 -7.75 -18.07
C ARG A 274 -19.56 -7.36 -16.60
N LEU A 275 -18.33 -7.26 -16.10
CA LEU A 275 -18.01 -6.77 -14.76
C LEU A 275 -17.55 -5.30 -14.77
N SER A 276 -17.71 -4.59 -15.92
CA SER A 276 -17.32 -3.19 -16.06
C SER A 276 -18.29 -2.23 -15.40
N TRP A 277 -18.52 -2.45 -14.10
CA TRP A 277 -19.00 -1.37 -13.26
C TRP A 277 -17.82 -0.43 -13.05
N SER A 278 -17.69 0.58 -13.91
CA SER A 278 -16.82 1.70 -13.60
C SER A 278 -17.43 2.41 -12.40
N MET A 279 -17.02 2.00 -11.20
CA MET A 279 -17.20 2.83 -10.04
C MET A 279 -16.42 4.09 -10.33
N ARG A 280 -17.12 5.18 -10.65
CA ARG A 280 -16.52 6.51 -10.78
C ARG A 280 -15.87 6.99 -9.48
N HIS A 281 -15.87 6.15 -8.44
CA HIS A 281 -15.51 6.42 -7.07
C HIS A 281 -14.57 5.30 -6.61
N ASP A 282 -13.33 5.65 -6.29
CA ASP A 282 -12.32 4.70 -5.85
C ASP A 282 -12.44 4.46 -4.33
N VAL A 283 -13.58 3.91 -3.93
CA VAL A 283 -13.95 3.64 -2.51
C VAL A 283 -13.05 2.56 -1.89
N SER A 284 -12.35 1.77 -2.72
CA SER A 284 -11.48 0.68 -2.28
C SER A 284 -10.42 1.14 -1.26
N TYR A 285 -9.86 2.34 -1.46
CA TYR A 285 -8.85 2.88 -0.56
C TYR A 285 -9.42 3.27 0.81
N GLY A 286 -10.56 3.97 0.83
CA GLY A 286 -11.27 4.25 2.08
C GLY A 286 -11.65 2.97 2.83
N MET A 287 -12.17 1.95 2.12
CA MET A 287 -12.49 0.65 2.72
C MET A 287 -11.23 0.02 3.36
N TYR A 288 -10.10 0.10 2.66
CA TYR A 288 -8.84 -0.44 3.13
C TYR A 288 -8.29 0.28 4.37
N ILE A 289 -8.32 1.61 4.43
CA ILE A 289 -7.68 2.32 5.55
C ILE A 289 -8.56 2.40 6.80
N TYR A 290 -9.89 2.32 6.68
CA TYR A 290 -10.81 2.48 7.81
C TYR A 290 -11.33 1.17 8.42
N HIS A 291 -11.22 0.01 7.75
CA HIS A 291 -11.81 -1.23 8.29
C HIS A 291 -11.23 -1.63 9.65
N TRP A 292 -9.90 -1.56 9.81
CA TRP A 292 -9.21 -1.98 11.02
C TRP A 292 -9.60 -1.14 12.24
N PRO A 293 -9.49 0.21 12.23
CA PRO A 293 -9.87 1.00 13.40
C PRO A 293 -11.35 0.89 13.73
N VAL A 294 -12.22 0.72 12.72
CA VAL A 294 -13.65 0.44 12.95
C VAL A 294 -13.82 -0.88 13.69
N GLN A 295 -13.17 -1.95 13.22
CA GLN A 295 -13.25 -3.27 13.84
C GLN A 295 -12.69 -3.29 15.26
N GLN A 296 -11.57 -2.61 15.51
CA GLN A 296 -11.02 -2.47 16.87
C GLN A 296 -12.01 -1.80 17.82
N VAL A 297 -12.64 -0.69 17.40
CA VAL A 297 -13.64 -0.01 18.24
C VAL A 297 -14.87 -0.90 18.46
N LEU A 298 -15.36 -1.60 17.43
CA LEU A 298 -16.50 -2.52 17.58
C LEU A 298 -16.20 -3.67 18.54
N ASN A 299 -14.95 -4.17 18.54
CA ASN A 299 -14.50 -5.25 19.43
C ASN A 299 -14.50 -4.86 20.92
N LEU A 300 -14.51 -3.55 21.23
CA LEU A 300 -14.63 -3.04 22.60
C LEU A 300 -16.08 -2.86 23.07
N THR A 301 -17.06 -3.22 22.24
CA THR A 301 -18.49 -3.11 22.57
C THR A 301 -19.11 -4.48 22.81
N ALA A 302 -20.41 -4.53 23.15
CA ALA A 302 -21.16 -5.78 23.24
C ALA A 302 -21.16 -6.61 21.94
N LEU A 303 -20.75 -6.03 20.80
CA LEU A 303 -20.64 -6.75 19.54
C LEU A 303 -19.51 -7.79 19.52
N SER A 304 -18.54 -7.74 20.44
CA SER A 304 -17.53 -8.81 20.56
C SER A 304 -18.13 -10.15 20.99
N ALA A 305 -19.32 -10.16 21.61
CA ALA A 305 -20.02 -11.38 22.01
C ALA A 305 -20.93 -11.98 20.92
N VAL A 306 -21.12 -11.29 19.78
CA VAL A 306 -22.01 -11.78 18.71
C VAL A 306 -21.29 -12.78 17.80
N PRO A 307 -22.01 -13.61 17.02
CA PRO A 307 -21.40 -14.46 16.00
C PRO A 307 -20.52 -13.67 15.02
N THR A 308 -19.37 -14.25 14.64
CA THR A 308 -18.35 -13.60 13.79
C THR A 308 -18.91 -13.00 12.50
N ALA A 309 -19.86 -13.68 11.86
CA ALA A 309 -20.50 -13.19 10.64
C ALA A 309 -21.24 -11.86 10.85
N LEU A 310 -21.92 -11.70 12.00
CA LEU A 310 -22.60 -10.46 12.36
C LEU A 310 -21.61 -9.36 12.75
N PHE A 311 -20.54 -9.71 13.49
CA PHE A 311 -19.46 -8.77 13.81
C PHE A 311 -18.82 -8.20 12.53
N VAL A 312 -18.34 -9.08 11.64
CA VAL A 312 -17.70 -8.69 10.38
C VAL A 312 -18.68 -7.93 9.48
N GLY A 313 -19.92 -8.40 9.36
CA GLY A 313 -20.95 -7.71 8.58
C GLY A 313 -21.22 -6.29 9.08
N THR A 314 -21.29 -6.11 10.40
CA THR A 314 -21.44 -4.78 11.03
C THR A 314 -20.20 -3.91 10.79
N GLY A 315 -19.01 -4.49 10.90
CA GLY A 315 -17.75 -3.80 10.59
C GLY A 315 -17.70 -3.27 9.15
N LEU A 316 -18.07 -4.09 8.16
CA LEU A 316 -18.14 -3.68 6.76
C LEU A 316 -19.21 -2.60 6.53
N LEU A 317 -20.40 -2.78 7.12
CA LEU A 317 -21.51 -1.84 6.98
C LEU A 317 -21.17 -0.48 7.61
N THR A 318 -20.39 -0.47 8.70
CA THR A 318 -19.92 0.76 9.36
C THR A 318 -18.77 1.41 8.59
N THR A 319 -17.88 0.60 8.01
CA THR A 319 -16.72 1.10 7.24
C THR A 319 -17.13 1.72 5.91
N LEU A 320 -18.15 1.17 5.23
CA LEU A 320 -18.55 1.62 3.90
C LEU A 320 -18.95 3.12 3.85
N PRO A 321 -19.81 3.65 4.75
CA PRO A 321 -20.10 5.08 4.81
C PRO A 321 -18.85 5.95 5.03
N LEU A 322 -17.92 5.52 5.88
CA LEU A 322 -16.65 6.24 6.13
C LEU A 322 -15.77 6.25 4.88
N ALA A 323 -15.69 5.11 4.17
CA ALA A 323 -14.96 5.01 2.92
C ALA A 323 -15.54 5.92 1.83
N VAL A 324 -16.87 5.95 1.71
CA VAL A 324 -17.58 6.83 0.78
C VAL A 324 -17.36 8.30 1.15
N ALA A 325 -17.48 8.65 2.43
CA ALA A 325 -17.22 9.99 2.93
C ALA A 325 -15.77 10.41 2.64
N SER A 326 -14.78 9.56 2.94
CA SER A 326 -13.37 9.80 2.64
C SER A 326 -13.13 10.11 1.17
N TRP A 327 -13.72 9.32 0.28
CA TRP A 327 -13.60 9.51 -1.15
C TRP A 327 -14.11 10.89 -1.59
N PHE A 328 -15.34 11.25 -1.22
CA PHE A 328 -15.93 12.52 -1.64
C PHE A 328 -15.31 13.71 -0.92
N LEU A 329 -14.94 13.53 0.35
CA LEU A 329 -14.47 14.61 1.19
C LEU A 329 -13.02 14.98 0.93
N ILE A 330 -12.17 13.98 0.72
CA ILE A 330 -10.71 14.12 0.76
C ILE A 330 -10.12 13.74 -0.59
N GLU A 331 -10.24 12.47 -0.99
CA GLU A 331 -9.48 11.90 -2.10
C GLU A 331 -9.87 12.54 -3.44
N ARG A 332 -11.18 12.65 -3.71
CA ARG A 332 -11.68 13.28 -4.93
C ARG A 332 -11.26 14.75 -5.01
N ARG A 333 -11.25 15.46 -3.87
CA ARG A 333 -10.83 16.88 -3.83
C ARG A 333 -9.34 17.02 -4.08
N ALA A 334 -8.51 16.20 -3.42
CA ALA A 334 -7.07 16.19 -3.62
C ALA A 334 -6.71 15.89 -5.09
N MET A 335 -7.36 14.90 -5.70
CA MET A 335 -7.09 14.50 -7.09
C MET A 335 -7.49 15.55 -8.14
N ARG A 336 -8.27 16.59 -7.78
CA ARG A 336 -8.54 17.74 -8.68
C ARG A 336 -7.28 18.56 -8.96
N TRP A 337 -6.31 18.55 -8.04
CA TRP A 337 -5.05 19.29 -8.15
C TRP A 337 -3.98 18.57 -8.97
N LYS A 338 -4.30 17.41 -9.56
CA LYS A 338 -3.35 16.59 -10.34
C LYS A 338 -2.73 17.32 -11.55
N ASN A 339 -3.40 18.35 -12.08
CA ASN A 339 -2.89 19.13 -13.20
C ASN A 339 -2.00 20.30 -12.76
N VAL A 340 -2.07 20.71 -11.49
CA VAL A 340 -1.17 21.72 -10.92
C VAL A 340 0.16 21.02 -10.68
N THR A 341 1.12 21.25 -11.58
CA THR A 341 2.45 20.65 -11.44
C THR A 341 3.27 21.57 -10.54
N PRO A 342 3.88 21.10 -9.44
CA PRO A 342 4.83 21.91 -8.69
C PRO A 342 5.96 22.30 -9.65
N ARG A 343 6.09 23.59 -9.97
CA ARG A 343 7.22 24.09 -10.76
C ARG A 343 8.42 24.16 -9.81
N LEU A 344 9.15 23.06 -9.65
CA LEU A 344 10.51 23.13 -9.11
C LEU A 344 11.33 23.97 -10.11
N GLY A 345 11.89 25.07 -9.61
CA GLY A 345 12.37 26.22 -10.38
C GLY A 345 13.04 25.88 -11.70
N ARG A 346 12.41 26.31 -12.80
CA ARG A 346 13.12 26.46 -14.07
C ARG A 346 14.08 27.63 -13.84
N ARG A 347 15.39 27.37 -13.75
CA ARG A 347 16.42 28.41 -13.95
C ARG A 347 16.06 29.11 -15.25
N PRO A 348 16.00 30.46 -15.31
CA PRO A 348 15.84 31.15 -16.57
C PRO A 348 17.00 30.70 -17.46
N ALA A 349 16.68 30.19 -18.65
CA ALA A 349 17.70 29.96 -19.66
C ALA A 349 18.40 31.30 -19.87
N HIS A 350 19.73 31.33 -19.68
CA HIS A 350 20.52 32.48 -20.09
C HIS A 350 20.22 32.74 -21.56
N GLY A 351 19.72 33.94 -21.84
CA GLY A 351 19.59 34.44 -23.20
C GLY A 351 20.96 34.39 -23.86
N HIS A 352 21.02 33.74 -25.02
CA HIS A 352 21.99 34.13 -26.02
C HIS A 352 21.54 35.51 -26.53
N ASP A 353 22.22 36.55 -26.06
CA ASP A 353 22.24 37.84 -26.73
C ASP A 353 23.13 37.68 -27.98
N ASP A 354 22.56 37.21 -29.09
CA ASP A 354 23.15 37.46 -30.41
C ASP A 354 22.58 38.78 -30.93
N ALA A 355 23.29 39.86 -30.60
CA ALA A 355 23.12 41.16 -31.21
C ALA A 355 23.58 41.08 -32.68
N ALA A 356 22.62 40.98 -33.60
CA ALA A 356 22.85 41.15 -35.02
C ALA A 356 23.04 42.65 -35.34
N ALA A 357 24.22 42.99 -35.83
CA ALA A 357 24.56 44.31 -36.34
C ALA A 357 24.05 44.49 -37.79
N ASP A 358 23.59 45.71 -38.07
CA ASP A 358 23.15 46.27 -39.34
C ASP A 358 24.21 46.20 -40.47
N GLY A 359 23.74 46.07 -41.71
CA GLY A 359 24.43 46.57 -42.92
C GLY A 359 24.07 45.87 -44.25
N PRO A 360 23.94 46.57 -45.39
CA PRO A 360 22.89 46.31 -46.40
C PRO A 360 23.39 45.93 -47.82
N SER A 361 22.42 45.77 -48.75
CA SER A 361 22.51 45.79 -50.24
C SER A 361 22.59 44.44 -50.96
N ASP A 362 21.53 44.02 -51.68
CA ASP A 362 21.35 44.28 -53.12
C ASP A 362 20.24 43.44 -53.79
N ALA A 363 19.47 44.14 -54.63
CA ALA A 363 18.84 43.77 -55.90
C ALA A 363 17.94 42.51 -56.09
N ALA A 364 16.70 42.81 -56.54
CA ALA A 364 15.90 42.17 -57.60
C ALA A 364 15.59 40.64 -57.50
N THR A 365 14.33 40.21 -57.50
CA THR A 365 13.49 40.19 -58.71
C THR A 365 12.01 39.95 -58.37
N GLU A 366 11.21 40.72 -59.06
CA GLU A 366 9.76 40.80 -59.21
C GLU A 366 9.13 39.53 -59.81
N VAL A 367 8.03 39.01 -59.23
CA VAL A 367 6.85 38.53 -59.99
C VAL A 367 5.57 38.79 -59.19
N MET A 368 4.64 39.42 -59.89
CA MET A 368 3.37 40.02 -59.50
C MET A 368 2.19 39.07 -59.80
N SER A 369 1.18 39.00 -58.93
CA SER A 369 -0.24 38.92 -59.34
C SER A 369 -1.22 39.10 -58.16
N VAL A 370 -2.21 39.93 -58.42
CA VAL A 370 -3.35 40.50 -57.64
C VAL A 370 -4.59 40.33 -58.57
N PRO A 371 -5.92 40.47 -58.23
CA PRO A 371 -6.65 40.79 -56.97
C PRO A 371 -7.89 39.91 -56.59
N GLN A 372 -8.44 40.23 -55.40
CA GLN A 372 -9.81 40.06 -54.80
C GLN A 372 -11.01 40.61 -55.67
N PRO A 373 -12.34 40.67 -55.28
CA PRO A 373 -13.01 40.68 -53.95
C PRO A 373 -14.50 40.16 -53.78
N GLY A 374 -15.04 40.24 -52.54
CA GLY A 374 -16.47 40.52 -52.20
C GLY A 374 -17.27 39.36 -51.57
N GLN A 375 -18.15 39.49 -50.55
CA GLN A 375 -18.87 40.62 -49.93
C GLN A 375 -19.32 40.23 -48.48
N GLY A 376 -19.39 41.21 -47.56
CA GLY A 376 -20.21 41.17 -46.31
C GLY A 376 -21.67 41.64 -46.59
N PRO A 377 -22.51 42.08 -45.61
CA PRO A 377 -22.20 42.60 -44.25
C PRO A 377 -23.14 42.12 -43.09
N GLY A 378 -22.90 42.62 -41.85
CA GLY A 378 -23.72 42.46 -40.61
C GLY A 378 -25.05 43.25 -40.61
N PRO A 379 -25.74 43.57 -39.46
CA PRO A 379 -25.20 44.23 -38.23
C PRO A 379 -25.89 43.88 -36.85
N VAL A 380 -25.24 44.11 -35.67
CA VAL A 380 -25.48 45.11 -34.55
C VAL A 380 -26.75 44.85 -33.67
N ALA A 381 -26.79 44.87 -32.31
CA ALA A 381 -26.51 45.89 -31.27
C ALA A 381 -26.56 45.20 -29.86
N ALA A 382 -25.75 45.49 -28.80
CA ALA A 382 -25.52 46.68 -27.95
C ALA A 382 -26.44 46.83 -26.70
N THR A 383 -25.85 47.40 -25.63
CA THR A 383 -26.35 47.90 -24.32
C THR A 383 -26.06 46.98 -23.11
N ASP A 384 -25.20 47.31 -22.14
CA ASP A 384 -24.99 48.49 -21.26
C ASP A 384 -25.57 48.28 -19.85
N ARG A 385 -24.72 48.46 -18.82
CA ARG A 385 -24.95 49.00 -17.46
C ARG A 385 -24.04 48.40 -16.37
N SER A 386 -23.21 49.28 -15.81
CA SER A 386 -22.82 49.38 -14.39
C SER A 386 -23.50 50.67 -13.84
N PRO A 387 -23.41 51.14 -12.57
CA PRO A 387 -22.64 50.68 -11.40
C PRO A 387 -23.42 50.74 -10.03
N ALA A 388 -22.79 50.29 -8.94
CA ALA A 388 -23.01 50.85 -7.59
C ALA A 388 -21.92 50.41 -6.59
N GLU A 389 -21.18 51.38 -6.06
CA GLU A 389 -20.39 51.33 -4.83
C GLU A 389 -21.29 51.28 -3.59
N VAL A 390 -20.90 50.53 -2.55
CA VAL A 390 -21.16 50.89 -1.15
C VAL A 390 -19.96 50.48 -0.29
N THR A 391 -19.39 51.49 0.36
CA THR A 391 -18.41 51.48 1.46
C THR A 391 -18.99 50.87 2.74
N ASP A 392 -18.22 50.10 3.52
CA ASP A 392 -18.03 50.46 4.94
C ASP A 392 -16.91 49.68 5.69
N SER A 393 -16.07 50.48 6.35
CA SER A 393 -15.43 50.35 7.67
C SER A 393 -14.96 49.00 8.28
N LEU A 394 -13.66 48.98 8.61
CA LEU A 394 -12.97 48.24 9.71
C LEU A 394 -13.54 48.60 11.10
N PRO A 395 -13.34 47.80 12.18
CA PRO A 395 -12.07 47.74 12.95
C PRO A 395 -11.68 46.29 13.33
N THR A 396 -10.44 45.81 13.18
CA THR A 396 -9.22 46.07 13.98
C THR A 396 -9.46 46.24 15.48
N GLU A 397 -9.51 45.14 16.22
CA GLU A 397 -9.26 45.14 17.66
C GLU A 397 -7.90 44.48 17.95
N ARG A 398 -7.00 45.29 18.51
CA ARG A 398 -5.70 44.90 19.04
C ARG A 398 -5.92 44.41 20.47
N LEU A 399 -5.33 43.26 20.81
CA LEU A 399 -4.95 42.96 22.19
C LEU A 399 -3.46 42.66 22.20
N HIS A 400 -2.72 43.65 22.68
CA HIS A 400 -1.33 43.56 23.13
C HIS A 400 -1.32 43.32 24.65
N VAL A 401 -0.16 42.92 25.17
CA VAL A 401 0.28 42.79 26.58
C VAL A 401 0.21 41.32 27.06
N SER A 402 1.28 40.63 27.49
CA SER A 402 2.64 41.02 27.91
C SER A 402 3.60 39.82 27.76
N GLY A 403 4.87 40.06 27.39
CA GLY A 403 6.02 39.21 27.79
C GLY A 403 6.37 39.48 29.26
N SER A 404 7.05 38.62 30.02
CA SER A 404 8.46 38.18 29.95
C SER A 404 8.77 37.51 31.34
N PRO A 405 9.99 37.04 31.66
CA PRO A 405 10.78 35.91 31.15
C PRO A 405 11.16 34.90 32.27
N ASP A 406 11.97 33.90 31.89
CA ASP A 406 12.87 33.09 32.73
C ASP A 406 12.28 32.14 33.78
N ASP A 407 12.45 30.84 33.53
CA ASP A 407 13.25 30.01 34.45
C ASP A 407 13.79 28.77 33.73
N THR A 408 15.10 28.73 33.61
CA THR A 408 15.90 27.57 33.20
C THR A 408 16.42 26.91 34.47
N VAL A 409 16.05 25.65 34.70
CA VAL A 409 16.76 24.77 35.66
C VAL A 409 16.95 23.38 35.02
N PRO A 410 18.19 22.85 34.96
CA PRO A 410 18.51 21.58 34.31
C PRO A 410 18.54 20.43 35.32
N ILE A 411 17.96 19.26 35.03
CA ILE A 411 18.20 18.05 35.83
C ILE A 411 18.37 16.80 34.95
N ARG A 412 19.65 16.42 34.85
CA ARG A 412 20.28 15.09 34.92
C ARG A 412 19.54 13.84 34.40
N ILE A 413 20.22 13.24 33.43
CA ILE A 413 20.28 11.82 33.09
C ILE A 413 20.48 10.96 34.35
N ALA A 414 19.67 9.91 34.47
CA ALA A 414 19.94 8.75 35.32
C ALA A 414 19.82 7.47 34.49
N ASP A 415 20.94 6.77 34.38
CA ASP A 415 21.04 5.38 33.94
C ASP A 415 20.22 4.46 34.86
N GLY A 416 19.51 3.52 34.26
CA GLY A 416 18.71 2.54 34.97
C GLY A 416 18.41 1.33 34.09
N GLY A 417 19.39 0.47 33.93
CA GLY A 417 19.23 -0.82 33.28
C GLY A 417 18.36 -1.77 34.12
N ALA A 418 17.38 -2.38 33.46
CA ALA A 418 16.77 -3.62 33.92
C ALA A 418 16.49 -4.50 32.69
N ARG A 419 17.38 -5.46 32.45
CA ARG A 419 17.17 -6.54 31.48
C ARG A 419 16.13 -7.50 32.05
N VAL A 420 14.99 -7.62 31.37
CA VAL A 420 14.02 -8.70 31.60
C VAL A 420 14.44 -9.89 30.72
N PRO A 421 14.61 -11.10 31.27
CA PRO A 421 15.03 -12.28 30.50
C PRO A 421 13.86 -12.82 29.65
N PRO A 422 14.13 -13.38 28.46
CA PRO A 422 13.08 -14.04 27.68
C PRO A 422 12.70 -15.38 28.33
N PRO A 423 11.41 -15.78 28.29
CA PRO A 423 10.99 -17.09 28.76
C PRO A 423 11.52 -18.19 27.84
N SER A 424 12.12 -19.19 28.48
CA SER A 424 12.65 -20.43 27.92
C SER A 424 11.55 -21.43 27.52
N GLY A 425 11.70 -22.05 26.34
CA GLY A 425 10.96 -23.24 25.89
C GLY A 425 10.46 -23.04 24.45
N GLN A 426 10.80 -23.83 23.43
CA GLN A 426 11.35 -25.17 23.35
C GLN A 426 12.39 -25.24 22.22
N ARG A 427 13.55 -25.84 22.52
CA ARG A 427 14.47 -26.34 21.49
C ARG A 427 14.13 -27.80 21.19
N SER A 428 14.13 -28.08 19.90
CA SER A 428 14.69 -29.27 19.25
C SER A 428 13.90 -30.57 19.26
N ALA A 429 13.46 -30.95 18.06
CA ALA A 429 13.63 -32.31 17.56
C ALA A 429 14.07 -32.28 16.09
N ARG A 430 15.39 -32.23 15.86
CA ARG A 430 16.00 -32.72 14.61
C ARG A 430 17.43 -33.17 14.88
N ALA A 431 17.56 -34.39 15.42
CA ALA A 431 18.65 -35.29 15.07
C ALA A 431 18.20 -36.03 13.79
N GLY A 432 19.03 -36.42 12.84
CA GLY A 432 20.47 -36.36 12.63
C GLY A 432 20.73 -37.13 11.32
N ASN A 433 21.83 -36.83 10.63
CA ASN A 433 22.59 -37.76 9.79
C ASN A 433 23.69 -36.97 9.05
N GLY A 434 24.92 -37.45 9.11
CA GLY A 434 26.04 -36.93 8.30
C GLY A 434 27.40 -37.01 8.96
N GLU A 435 27.85 -38.25 9.23
CA GLU A 435 29.21 -38.79 9.13
C GLU A 435 30.48 -37.91 9.25
N LEU A 436 31.34 -38.39 10.18
CA LEU A 436 32.78 -38.73 10.04
C LEU A 436 33.81 -37.60 9.77
N ILE A 437 34.79 -37.45 10.68
CA ILE A 437 36.21 -37.83 10.48
C ILE A 437 37.03 -37.52 11.76
N ASP A 438 37.85 -38.51 12.16
CA ASP A 438 39.09 -38.53 12.96
C ASP A 438 39.30 -37.58 14.17
N ALA A 439 39.59 -38.17 15.34
CA ALA A 439 40.96 -38.54 15.74
C ALA A 439 41.04 -38.94 17.23
N ALA A 440 41.98 -39.84 17.50
CA ALA A 440 42.30 -40.55 18.73
C ALA A 440 42.59 -39.71 20.00
N SER A 441 42.24 -40.29 21.17
CA SER A 441 43.13 -40.56 22.34
C SER A 441 42.24 -40.79 23.58
N GLU A 442 42.04 -42.03 24.05
CA GLU A 442 42.83 -42.72 25.09
C GLU A 442 42.31 -42.51 26.53
N LEU A 443 42.34 -43.60 27.30
CA LEU A 443 42.16 -43.76 28.77
C LEU A 443 40.71 -43.91 29.28
N ASP A 444 40.19 -45.10 29.60
CA ASP A 444 40.58 -46.15 30.58
C ASP A 444 39.71 -46.09 31.85
N VAL A 445 39.49 -47.29 32.42
CA VAL A 445 38.99 -47.64 33.76
C VAL A 445 37.49 -47.97 33.91
N SER A 446 37.21 -49.23 33.56
CA SER A 446 36.70 -50.31 34.43
C SER A 446 35.51 -50.08 35.39
N SER A 447 34.50 -50.94 35.24
CA SER A 447 34.03 -51.96 36.21
C SER A 447 32.50 -52.09 36.14
N ARG A 448 31.97 -53.14 35.49
CA ARG A 448 31.71 -54.52 35.97
C ARG A 448 30.45 -54.66 36.85
N ARG A 449 29.55 -55.50 36.31
CA ARG A 449 28.61 -56.46 36.94
C ARG A 449 27.27 -55.91 37.44
N ASP A 450 26.18 -56.66 37.39
CA ASP A 450 25.66 -57.82 36.63
C ASP A 450 24.28 -58.12 37.24
N GLY A 451 23.35 -58.66 36.43
CA GLY A 451 22.18 -59.43 36.87
C GLY A 451 20.90 -58.61 37.14
N ALA A 452 19.84 -58.65 36.32
CA ALA A 452 18.92 -59.77 36.03
C ALA A 452 18.19 -60.27 37.30
N ALA A 453 16.89 -60.54 37.39
CA ALA A 453 15.75 -60.47 36.47
C ALA A 453 14.46 -60.70 37.30
N THR A 454 13.40 -59.91 37.01
CA THR A 454 11.95 -60.25 36.87
C THR A 454 11.17 -61.15 37.89
N PRO A 455 9.81 -61.26 37.85
CA PRO A 455 8.89 -60.93 38.95
C PRO A 455 8.10 -62.17 39.48
N PRO A 456 7.02 -62.06 40.31
CA PRO A 456 5.66 -61.84 39.75
C PRO A 456 4.60 -61.17 40.67
N ARG A 457 3.47 -60.87 40.01
CA ARG A 457 2.07 -60.54 40.40
C ARG A 457 1.56 -60.96 41.80
N LEU A 458 0.64 -60.16 42.38
CA LEU A 458 -0.71 -60.60 42.81
C LEU A 458 -1.67 -59.44 43.18
N ARG A 459 -2.95 -59.80 43.26
CA ARG A 459 -4.19 -59.02 43.09
C ARG A 459 -4.74 -58.33 44.36
N ALA A 460 -5.71 -57.46 44.09
CA ALA A 460 -6.98 -57.20 44.81
C ALA A 460 -6.97 -56.24 46.02
N ARG A 461 -7.61 -55.08 45.85
CA ARG A 461 -9.02 -54.85 46.25
C ARG A 461 -9.65 -53.77 45.38
#